data_AF-A0A497W6F6-F1
#
_entry.id   AF-A0A497W6F6-F1
#
_cell.length_a   1.000
_cell.length_b   1.000
_cell.length_c   1.000
_cell.angle_alpha   90.00
_cell.angle_beta   90.00
_cell.angle_gamma   90.00
#
_symmetry.space_group_name_H-M   'P 1'
#
loop_
_entity.id
_entity.type
_entity.pdbx_description
1 polymer ?
#
loop_
_entity_poly.entity_id
_entity_poly.type
_entity_poly.pdbx_seq_one_letter_code
_entity_poly.pdbx_strand_id
1 'polypeptide(L)'
;MGTAHYERPAINLIEENVTPFDVALYIGGREGTADLPLLKKHGISIVVNCAVNLDLNYVLTEEPSHIDAPVPYGHGALRYYKIGLVDGAGSPASMMLAGYYILRGALVQEMPDRPSYPHRERGNILVNCRGGRSRSTALVSLFLHKSMPNTYPTMEAALAHVRERRELRPDEWHETPKQVLVDAIKQASDWIDMIGHDDVPRYDGKGTE
;
A
#
# COMPACT_ATOMS: atom_id res chain seq x y z
N MET A 1 8.67 13.69 -25.90
CA MET A 1 9.91 13.71 -25.08
C MET A 1 9.69 12.76 -23.92
N GLY A 2 10.57 11.77 -23.75
CA GLY A 2 10.50 10.88 -22.58
C GLY A 2 10.74 11.68 -21.31
N THR A 3 9.99 11.38 -20.25
CA THR A 3 10.18 12.02 -18.95
C THR A 3 11.52 11.61 -18.36
N ALA A 4 12.26 12.58 -17.80
CA ALA A 4 13.56 12.34 -17.21
C ALA A 4 13.43 11.30 -16.08
N HIS A 5 14.26 10.26 -16.13
CA HIS A 5 14.28 9.24 -15.09
C HIS A 5 15.37 9.60 -14.08
N TYR A 6 14.97 9.92 -12.85
CA TYR A 6 15.90 10.26 -11.77
C TYR A 6 16.18 9.04 -10.91
N GLU A 7 17.46 8.85 -10.54
CA GLU A 7 17.81 7.87 -9.51
C GLU A 7 17.18 8.28 -8.17
N ARG A 8 16.72 7.27 -7.44
CA ARG A 8 16.08 7.39 -6.14
C ARG A 8 16.21 6.07 -5.39
N PRO A 9 16.12 6.05 -4.05
CA PRO A 9 16.09 4.81 -3.30
C PRO A 9 14.98 3.87 -3.79
N ALA A 10 15.27 2.57 -3.71
CA ALA A 10 14.37 1.52 -4.16
C ALA A 10 13.04 1.52 -3.38
N ILE A 11 13.12 1.86 -2.08
CA ILE A 11 12.01 2.21 -1.20
C ILE A 11 12.39 3.45 -0.37
N ASN A 12 11.41 4.27 0.00
CA ASN A 12 11.59 5.43 0.87
C ASN A 12 10.67 5.33 2.08
N LEU A 13 11.17 5.68 3.25
CA LEU A 13 10.35 5.90 4.45
C LEU A 13 9.55 7.18 4.27
N ILE A 14 8.22 7.05 4.18
CA ILE A 14 7.32 8.18 4.00
C ILE A 14 6.90 8.74 5.35
N GLU A 15 6.43 7.87 6.24
CA GLU A 15 6.02 8.24 7.58
C GLU A 15 6.60 7.25 8.59
N GLU A 16 7.24 7.76 9.65
CA GLU A 16 7.90 6.94 10.67
C GLU A 16 6.89 6.33 11.63
N ASN A 17 5.84 7.09 11.96
CA ASN A 17 4.76 6.61 12.80
C ASN A 17 3.39 7.03 12.26
N VAL A 18 2.72 6.12 11.57
CA VAL A 18 1.32 6.33 11.19
C VAL A 18 0.42 6.07 12.38
N THR A 19 -0.11 7.13 12.99
CA THR A 19 -1.11 7.01 14.06
C THR A 19 -2.50 6.69 13.49
N PRO A 20 -3.32 5.85 14.16
CA PRO A 20 -3.09 5.19 15.46
C PRO A 20 -2.45 3.79 15.31
N PHE A 21 -1.77 3.52 14.20
CA PHE A 21 -1.30 2.18 13.87
C PHE A 21 0.10 1.87 14.41
N ASP A 22 0.90 2.84 14.83
CA ASP A 22 2.25 2.58 15.38
C ASP A 22 3.14 1.76 14.42
N VAL A 23 3.06 2.08 13.13
CA VAL A 23 3.86 1.45 12.06
C VAL A 23 4.57 2.50 11.20
N ALA A 24 5.72 2.12 10.65
CA ALA A 24 6.36 2.90 9.60
C ALA A 24 5.75 2.54 8.23
N LEU A 25 5.54 3.57 7.41
CA LEU A 25 4.96 3.47 6.07
C LEU A 25 6.00 3.82 5.00
N TYR A 26 6.20 2.91 4.07
CA TYR A 26 7.15 3.03 2.98
C TYR A 26 6.44 3.12 1.61
N ILE A 27 7.09 3.74 0.63
CA ILE A 27 6.72 3.65 -0.79
C ILE A 27 7.88 3.09 -1.61
N GLY A 28 7.57 2.19 -2.54
CA GLY A 28 8.55 1.53 -3.40
C GLY A 28 8.17 1.45 -4.88
N GLY A 29 9.20 1.28 -5.72
CA GLY A 29 9.06 0.81 -7.11
C GLY A 29 9.19 -0.71 -7.20
N ARG A 30 9.08 -1.26 -8.41
CA ARG A 30 9.17 -2.72 -8.65
C ARG A 30 10.48 -3.33 -8.14
N GLU A 31 11.61 -2.65 -8.30
CA GLU A 31 12.93 -3.16 -7.89
C GLU A 31 13.01 -3.32 -6.37
N GLY A 32 12.63 -2.28 -5.61
CA GLY A 32 12.65 -2.34 -4.14
C GLY A 32 11.58 -3.26 -3.57
N THR A 33 10.44 -3.38 -4.24
CA THR A 33 9.36 -4.29 -3.80
C THR A 33 9.75 -5.75 -4.04
N ALA A 34 10.51 -6.06 -5.09
CA ALA A 34 10.97 -7.43 -5.36
C ALA A 34 12.13 -7.89 -4.45
N ASP A 35 12.78 -6.98 -3.71
CA ASP A 35 13.94 -7.27 -2.86
C ASP A 35 13.51 -7.69 -1.44
N LEU A 36 13.23 -8.99 -1.24
CA LEU A 36 12.84 -9.53 0.06
C LEU A 36 13.86 -9.27 1.19
N PRO A 37 15.19 -9.42 0.98
CA PRO A 37 16.18 -9.00 1.97
C PRO A 37 16.05 -7.54 2.40
N LEU A 38 15.82 -6.62 1.47
CA LEU A 38 15.58 -5.20 1.77
C LEU A 38 14.29 -5.01 2.56
N LEU A 39 13.20 -5.67 2.19
CA LEU A 39 11.94 -5.60 2.95
C LEU A 39 12.13 -6.07 4.39
N LYS A 40 12.80 -7.21 4.57
CA LYS A 40 13.12 -7.77 5.90
C LYS A 40 13.98 -6.82 6.72
N LYS A 41 14.99 -6.18 6.11
CA LYS A 41 15.85 -5.19 6.78
C LYS A 41 15.05 -4.02 7.36
N HIS A 42 13.97 -3.63 6.71
CA HIS A 42 13.08 -2.56 7.16
C HIS A 42 11.88 -3.05 7.99
N GLY A 43 11.86 -4.33 8.39
CA GLY A 43 10.76 -4.92 9.16
C GLY A 43 9.43 -4.91 8.41
N ILE A 44 9.45 -4.85 7.07
CA ILE A 44 8.24 -4.82 6.26
C ILE A 44 7.64 -6.22 6.20
N SER A 45 6.41 -6.36 6.69
CA SER A 45 5.66 -7.63 6.67
C SER A 45 4.33 -7.53 5.91
N ILE A 46 3.99 -6.33 5.43
CA ILE A 46 2.81 -6.05 4.62
C ILE A 46 3.22 -5.31 3.35
N VAL A 47 2.73 -5.77 2.21
CA VAL A 47 2.88 -5.08 0.92
C VAL A 47 1.50 -4.87 0.30
N VAL A 48 1.21 -3.61 -0.08
CA VAL A 48 0.02 -3.23 -0.84
C VAL A 48 0.44 -2.76 -2.23
N ASN A 49 0.20 -3.61 -3.22
CA ASN A 49 0.52 -3.34 -4.61
C ASN A 49 -0.62 -2.65 -5.35
N CYS A 50 -0.41 -1.38 -5.65
CA CYS A 50 -1.34 -0.56 -6.40
C CYS A 50 -1.33 -0.82 -7.90
N ALA A 51 -0.39 -1.58 -8.47
CA ALA A 51 -0.23 -1.70 -9.91
C ALA A 51 -0.95 -2.92 -10.51
N VAL A 52 -1.80 -2.69 -11.52
CA VAL A 52 -2.41 -3.80 -12.30
C VAL A 52 -1.37 -4.60 -13.07
N ASN A 53 -0.39 -3.91 -13.64
CA ASN A 53 0.63 -4.43 -14.56
C ASN A 53 1.96 -4.78 -13.88
N LEU A 54 1.89 -5.20 -12.62
CA LEU A 54 3.02 -5.69 -11.85
C LEU A 54 2.53 -6.82 -10.95
N ASP A 55 2.99 -8.03 -11.26
CA ASP A 55 2.82 -9.20 -10.42
C ASP A 55 4.16 -9.54 -9.78
N LEU A 56 4.12 -9.89 -8.50
CA LEU A 56 5.27 -10.29 -7.72
C LEU A 56 4.99 -11.69 -7.20
N ASN A 57 5.85 -12.64 -7.54
CA ASN A 57 5.76 -13.97 -6.98
C ASN A 57 6.51 -13.99 -5.63
N TYR A 58 5.75 -14.05 -4.55
CA TYR A 58 6.29 -14.17 -3.20
C TYR A 58 6.13 -15.56 -2.59
N VAL A 59 5.62 -16.55 -3.35
CA VAL A 59 5.44 -17.91 -2.84
C VAL A 59 6.82 -18.47 -2.48
N LEU A 60 7.07 -18.68 -1.18
CA LEU A 60 8.31 -19.27 -0.67
C LEU A 60 8.12 -20.71 -0.22
N THR A 61 6.88 -21.09 0.09
CA THR A 61 6.51 -22.44 0.47
C THR A 61 5.30 -22.85 -0.35
N GLU A 62 5.53 -23.75 -1.31
CA GLU A 62 4.48 -24.32 -2.13
C GLU A 62 3.62 -25.29 -1.31
N GLU A 63 2.33 -25.34 -1.62
CA GLU A 63 1.42 -26.31 -1.01
C GLU A 63 1.79 -27.75 -1.44
N PRO A 64 2.10 -28.66 -0.49
CA PRO A 64 2.60 -30.00 -0.82
C PRO A 64 1.65 -30.85 -1.68
N SER A 65 0.34 -30.59 -1.62
CA SER A 65 -0.67 -31.30 -2.42
C SER A 65 -0.66 -30.94 -3.91
N HIS A 66 0.24 -30.05 -4.35
CA HIS A 66 0.21 -29.43 -5.67
C HIS A 66 1.58 -29.37 -6.36
N ILE A 67 2.48 -30.29 -6.02
CA ILE A 67 3.66 -30.60 -6.84
C ILE A 67 3.12 -30.94 -8.25
N ASP A 68 3.50 -30.15 -9.26
CA ASP A 68 3.03 -30.16 -10.67
C ASP A 68 1.86 -29.23 -11.05
N ALA A 69 1.46 -28.28 -10.20
CA ALA A 69 0.51 -27.25 -10.62
C ALA A 69 1.07 -26.38 -11.78
N PRO A 70 0.26 -25.99 -12.79
CA PRO A 70 0.72 -25.13 -13.89
C PRO A 70 1.20 -23.73 -13.44
N VAL A 71 0.78 -23.31 -12.25
CA VAL A 71 1.19 -22.05 -11.62
C VAL A 71 1.47 -22.34 -10.14
N PRO A 72 2.66 -22.01 -9.62
CA PRO A 72 2.97 -22.18 -8.20
C PRO A 72 2.04 -21.34 -7.31
N TYR A 73 1.55 -21.92 -6.23
CA TYR A 73 0.82 -21.22 -5.17
C TYR A 73 1.12 -21.83 -3.80
N GLY A 74 0.92 -21.02 -2.77
CA GLY A 74 1.17 -21.40 -1.39
C GLY A 74 1.39 -20.18 -0.52
N HIS A 75 2.15 -20.33 0.55
CA HIS A 75 2.40 -19.24 1.48
C HIS A 75 3.48 -18.30 0.94
N GLY A 76 3.12 -17.01 0.92
CA GLY A 76 4.02 -15.92 0.54
C GLY A 76 5.17 -15.72 1.53
N ALA A 77 6.04 -14.75 1.28
CA ALA A 77 7.03 -14.28 2.26
C ALA A 77 6.44 -13.33 3.31
N LEU A 78 5.28 -12.73 3.02
CA LEU A 78 4.67 -11.63 3.76
C LEU A 78 3.18 -11.52 3.39
N ARG A 79 2.42 -10.65 4.07
CA ARG A 79 1.02 -10.36 3.72
C ARG A 79 0.97 -9.44 2.51
N TYR A 80 0.38 -9.92 1.41
CA TYR A 80 0.38 -9.22 0.13
C TYR A 80 -1.04 -8.95 -0.35
N TYR A 81 -1.33 -7.69 -0.69
CA TYR A 81 -2.62 -7.25 -1.21
C TYR A 81 -2.42 -6.56 -2.55
N LYS A 82 -3.19 -6.93 -3.57
CA LYS A 82 -3.15 -6.28 -4.88
C LYS A 82 -4.45 -5.52 -5.13
N ILE A 83 -4.35 -4.22 -5.36
CA ILE A 83 -5.49 -3.36 -5.72
C ILE A 83 -5.71 -3.38 -7.24
N GLY A 84 -4.62 -3.30 -8.01
CA GLY A 84 -4.69 -3.36 -9.47
C GLY A 84 -5.11 -2.06 -10.16
N LEU A 85 -4.54 -0.91 -9.80
CA LEU A 85 -4.78 0.37 -10.46
C LEU A 85 -3.98 0.55 -11.76
N VAL A 86 -4.60 1.26 -12.71
CA VAL A 86 -4.03 1.78 -13.95
C VAL A 86 -3.31 3.10 -13.66
N ASP A 87 -2.15 3.32 -14.29
CA ASP A 87 -1.37 4.56 -14.15
C ASP A 87 -1.86 5.61 -15.15
N GLY A 88 -3.09 6.09 -14.96
CA GLY A 88 -3.78 6.98 -15.89
C GLY A 88 -5.29 6.77 -15.84
N ALA A 89 -5.97 7.16 -16.92
CA ALA A 89 -7.39 6.90 -17.07
C ALA A 89 -7.64 5.38 -17.09
N GLY A 90 -8.67 4.92 -16.37
CA GLY A 90 -9.10 3.51 -16.38
C GLY A 90 -9.37 2.90 -15.02
N SER A 91 -8.88 3.50 -13.93
CA SER A 91 -9.28 3.10 -12.57
C SER A 91 -10.40 4.00 -12.07
N PRO A 92 -11.60 3.46 -11.77
CA PRO A 92 -12.64 4.25 -11.12
C PRO A 92 -12.21 4.64 -9.70
N ALA A 93 -12.72 5.76 -9.19
CA ALA A 93 -12.43 6.21 -7.83
C ALA A 93 -12.80 5.17 -6.75
N SER A 94 -13.74 4.26 -7.05
CA SER A 94 -14.12 3.17 -6.14
C SER A 94 -12.98 2.18 -5.89
N MET A 95 -12.06 2.00 -6.84
CA MET A 95 -10.85 1.22 -6.60
C MET A 95 -9.87 1.96 -5.68
N MET A 96 -9.83 3.30 -5.73
CA MET A 96 -9.04 4.10 -4.80
C MET A 96 -9.62 4.03 -3.38
N LEU A 97 -10.95 4.13 -3.27
CA LEU A 97 -11.69 3.90 -2.02
C LEU A 97 -11.40 2.51 -1.45
N ALA A 98 -11.51 1.46 -2.27
CA ALA A 98 -11.16 0.10 -1.85
C ALA A 98 -9.69 -0.01 -1.43
N GLY A 99 -8.78 0.65 -2.16
CA GLY A 99 -7.36 0.71 -1.80
C GLY A 99 -7.12 1.32 -0.42
N TYR A 100 -7.84 2.38 -0.08
CA TYR A 100 -7.78 3.00 1.26
C TYR A 100 -8.20 2.01 2.35
N TYR A 101 -9.34 1.33 2.18
CA TYR A 101 -9.82 0.36 3.16
C TYR A 101 -8.99 -0.92 3.21
N ILE A 102 -8.39 -1.36 2.10
CA ILE A 102 -7.41 -2.46 2.11
C ILE A 102 -6.19 -2.07 2.93
N LEU A 103 -5.66 -0.87 2.71
CA LEU A 103 -4.49 -0.38 3.44
C LEU A 103 -4.77 -0.27 4.95
N ARG A 104 -5.91 0.35 5.32
CA ARG A 104 -6.36 0.44 6.71
C ARG A 104 -6.60 -0.96 7.31
N GLY A 105 -7.36 -1.79 6.60
CA GLY A 105 -7.73 -3.15 7.00
C GLY A 105 -6.50 -4.02 7.25
N ALA A 106 -5.48 -3.94 6.39
CA ALA A 106 -4.23 -4.68 6.58
C ALA A 106 -3.50 -4.31 7.88
N LEU A 107 -3.62 -3.05 8.33
CA LEU A 107 -3.00 -2.56 9.57
C LEU A 107 -3.76 -2.92 10.84
N VAL A 108 -5.07 -3.15 10.75
CA VAL A 108 -5.91 -3.57 11.90
C VAL A 108 -6.26 -5.06 11.89
N GLN A 109 -5.94 -5.77 10.80
CA GLN A 109 -6.19 -7.19 10.68
C GLN A 109 -5.35 -7.96 11.71
N GLU A 110 -6.04 -8.70 12.56
CA GLU A 110 -5.45 -9.68 13.47
C GLU A 110 -5.46 -11.05 12.81
N MET A 111 -4.33 -11.76 12.92
CA MET A 111 -4.19 -13.11 12.39
C MET A 111 -4.38 -14.14 13.49
N PRO A 112 -5.20 -15.19 13.29
CA PRO A 112 -5.39 -16.22 14.28
C PRO A 112 -4.13 -17.06 14.46
N ASP A 113 -3.95 -17.63 15.66
CA ASP A 113 -2.86 -18.56 15.95
C ASP A 113 -3.17 -19.95 15.37
N ARG A 114 -3.00 -20.10 14.04
CA ARG A 114 -3.10 -21.40 13.35
C ARG A 114 -2.01 -21.54 12.27
N PRO A 115 -1.56 -22.76 11.93
CA PRO A 115 -0.50 -22.98 10.93
C PRO A 115 -0.81 -22.42 9.54
N SER A 116 -2.09 -22.38 9.15
CA SER A 116 -2.54 -21.82 7.87
C SER A 116 -2.35 -20.29 7.75
N TYR A 117 -2.00 -19.61 8.84
CA TYR A 117 -1.69 -18.18 8.89
C TYR A 117 -0.27 -17.96 9.43
N PRO A 118 0.77 -18.20 8.60
CA PRO A 118 2.16 -18.14 9.04
C PRO A 118 2.67 -16.71 9.29
N HIS A 119 2.08 -15.71 8.64
CA HIS A 119 2.51 -14.30 8.71
C HIS A 119 1.64 -13.49 9.65
N ARG A 120 2.02 -13.50 10.92
CA ARG A 120 1.25 -12.87 12.02
C ARG A 120 1.84 -11.56 12.49
N GLU A 121 3.10 -11.31 12.16
CA GLU A 121 3.76 -10.06 12.47
C GLU A 121 2.99 -8.91 11.83
N ARG A 122 2.73 -7.86 12.62
CA ARG A 122 2.14 -6.64 12.09
C ARG A 122 3.12 -5.92 11.17
N GLY A 123 4.35 -5.76 11.66
CA GLY A 123 5.49 -5.13 10.99
C GLY A 123 5.19 -3.75 10.38
N ASN A 124 6.14 -3.28 9.58
CA ASN A 124 5.98 -2.10 8.75
C ASN A 124 5.29 -2.44 7.43
N ILE A 125 4.82 -1.41 6.75
CA ILE A 125 4.06 -1.54 5.52
C ILE A 125 4.74 -0.84 4.34
N LEU A 126 4.72 -1.50 3.19
CA LEU A 126 5.14 -0.94 1.92
C LEU A 126 3.96 -0.80 0.97
N VAL A 127 3.73 0.39 0.45
CA VAL A 127 2.76 0.63 -0.63
C VAL A 127 3.54 0.87 -1.92
N ASN A 128 3.35 0.01 -2.91
CA ASN A 128 4.13 0.09 -4.15
C ASN A 128 3.25 0.28 -5.38
N CYS A 129 3.89 0.74 -6.45
CA CYS A 129 3.37 0.54 -7.79
C CYS A 129 4.54 0.17 -8.71
N ARG A 130 4.44 0.39 -10.03
CA ARG A 130 5.55 0.05 -10.94
C ARG A 130 6.78 0.93 -10.74
N GLY A 131 6.57 2.25 -10.72
CA GLY A 131 7.66 3.24 -10.53
C GLY A 131 7.66 3.93 -9.17
N GLY A 132 6.73 3.57 -8.28
CA GLY A 132 6.64 4.15 -6.94
C GLY A 132 6.38 5.66 -6.88
N ARG A 133 5.78 6.25 -7.93
CA ARG A 133 5.69 7.72 -8.10
C ARG A 133 4.28 8.28 -8.34
N SER A 134 3.30 7.42 -8.64
CA SER A 134 1.98 7.87 -9.09
C SER A 134 0.86 7.20 -8.30
N ARG A 135 0.49 5.95 -8.63
CA ARG A 135 -0.57 5.21 -7.93
C ARG A 135 -0.35 5.04 -6.43
N SER A 136 0.86 4.62 -6.02
CA SER A 136 1.22 4.47 -4.61
C SER A 136 1.27 5.81 -3.89
N THR A 137 1.84 6.83 -4.54
CA THR A 137 1.91 8.21 -4.04
C THR A 137 0.51 8.78 -3.79
N ALA A 138 -0.43 8.59 -4.72
CA ALA A 138 -1.81 9.02 -4.57
C ALA A 138 -2.50 8.31 -3.40
N LEU A 139 -2.42 6.97 -3.35
CA LEU A 139 -3.07 6.20 -2.28
C LEU A 139 -2.52 6.54 -0.89
N VAL A 140 -1.19 6.66 -0.75
CA VAL A 140 -0.58 7.01 0.53
C VAL A 140 -0.95 8.44 0.96
N SER A 141 -1.03 9.39 0.02
CA SER A 141 -1.45 10.76 0.34
C SER A 141 -2.89 10.78 0.87
N LEU A 142 -3.81 10.05 0.22
CA LEU A 142 -5.17 9.86 0.71
C LEU A 142 -5.16 9.26 2.12
N PHE A 143 -4.41 8.17 2.31
CA PHE A 143 -4.37 7.46 3.56
C PHE A 143 -3.84 8.29 4.74
N LEU A 144 -2.75 9.04 4.53
CA LEU A 144 -2.19 9.93 5.55
C LEU A 144 -3.14 11.09 5.88
N HIS A 145 -3.76 11.71 4.88
CA HIS A 145 -4.74 12.77 5.08
C HIS A 145 -5.91 12.31 5.96
N LYS A 146 -6.46 11.12 5.69
CA LYS A 146 -7.60 10.57 6.46
C LYS A 146 -7.19 10.02 7.83
N SER A 147 -6.01 9.40 7.94
CA SER A 147 -5.60 8.75 9.20
C SER A 147 -4.96 9.73 10.18
N MET A 148 -4.36 10.80 9.70
CA MET A 148 -3.62 11.77 10.50
C MET A 148 -4.04 13.21 10.16
N PRO A 149 -5.33 13.57 10.26
CA PRO A 149 -5.84 14.87 9.80
C PRO A 149 -5.26 16.06 10.57
N ASN A 150 -4.80 15.87 11.81
CA ASN A 150 -4.12 16.93 12.57
C ASN A 150 -2.72 17.24 12.01
N THR A 151 -2.05 16.25 11.42
CA THR A 151 -0.73 16.40 10.80
C THR A 151 -0.85 16.82 9.34
N TYR A 152 -1.82 16.24 8.62
CA TYR A 152 -2.08 16.51 7.21
C TYR A 152 -3.54 16.98 7.02
N PRO A 153 -3.84 18.24 7.36
CA PRO A 153 -5.21 18.75 7.37
C PRO A 153 -5.83 18.87 5.97
N THR A 154 -5.02 18.80 4.91
CA THR A 154 -5.48 18.83 3.53
C THR A 154 -4.84 17.72 2.71
N MET A 155 -5.51 17.31 1.62
CA MET A 155 -4.96 16.36 0.66
C MET A 155 -3.64 16.88 0.06
N GLU A 156 -3.57 18.19 -0.19
CA GLU A 156 -2.39 18.86 -0.73
C GLU A 156 -1.20 18.81 0.25
N ALA A 157 -1.46 18.95 1.56
CA ALA A 157 -0.42 18.84 2.59
C ALA A 157 0.14 17.42 2.66
N ALA A 158 -0.73 16.41 2.66
CA ALA A 158 -0.31 15.01 2.60
C ALA A 158 0.50 14.72 1.32
N LEU A 159 0.00 15.18 0.17
CA LEU A 159 0.66 14.95 -1.12
C LEU A 159 2.03 15.64 -1.20
N ALA A 160 2.17 16.85 -0.65
CA ALA A 160 3.44 17.55 -0.59
C ALA A 160 4.47 16.77 0.24
N HIS A 161 4.07 16.31 1.43
CA HIS A 161 4.90 15.46 2.29
C HIS A 161 5.35 14.18 1.56
N VAL A 162 4.41 13.45 0.95
CA VAL A 162 4.72 12.21 0.24
C VAL A 162 5.69 12.46 -0.92
N ARG A 163 5.50 13.55 -1.68
CA ARG A 163 6.41 13.92 -2.79
C ARG A 163 7.83 14.18 -2.29
N GLU A 164 7.97 14.97 -1.23
CA GLU A 164 9.26 15.28 -0.63
C GLU A 164 9.95 14.00 -0.12
N ARG A 165 9.25 13.21 0.71
CA ARG A 165 9.79 11.98 1.31
C ARG A 165 10.10 10.89 0.28
N ARG A 166 9.36 10.86 -0.83
CA ARG A 166 9.61 9.94 -1.94
C ARG A 166 10.71 10.44 -2.89
N GLU A 167 11.24 11.64 -2.66
CA GLU A 167 12.24 12.29 -3.52
C GLU A 167 11.74 12.50 -4.96
N LEU A 168 10.45 12.83 -5.10
CA LEU A 168 9.88 13.25 -6.38
C LEU A 168 10.28 14.69 -6.66
N ARG A 169 10.93 14.93 -7.79
CA ARG A 169 11.40 16.27 -8.14
C ARG A 169 10.26 17.21 -8.55
N PRO A 170 10.35 18.52 -8.27
CA PRO A 170 9.31 19.48 -8.66
C PRO A 170 8.96 19.45 -10.16
N ASP A 171 9.93 19.17 -11.03
CA ASP A 171 9.72 19.09 -12.47
C ASP A 171 8.93 17.84 -12.91
N GLU A 172 8.81 16.80 -12.08
CA GLU A 172 7.95 15.63 -12.33
C GLU A 172 6.58 15.70 -11.64
N TRP A 173 6.31 16.70 -10.77
CA TRP A 173 5.08 16.75 -9.97
C TRP A 173 3.80 16.85 -10.80
N HIS A 174 3.88 17.42 -12.01
CA HIS A 174 2.74 17.50 -12.93
C HIS A 174 2.21 16.12 -13.37
N GLU A 175 3.01 15.05 -13.25
CA GLU A 175 2.62 13.68 -13.57
C GLU A 175 2.82 12.66 -12.42
N THR A 176 3.22 13.13 -11.23
CA THR A 176 3.53 12.28 -10.07
C THR A 176 2.84 12.78 -8.79
N PRO A 177 1.59 12.38 -8.52
CA PRO A 177 0.71 11.53 -9.33
C PRO A 177 0.12 12.22 -10.56
N LYS A 178 -0.35 11.42 -11.51
CA LYS A 178 -1.17 11.92 -12.63
C LYS A 178 -2.45 12.56 -12.11
N GLN A 179 -2.91 13.63 -12.76
CA GLN A 179 -4.10 14.38 -12.34
C GLN A 179 -5.34 13.49 -12.15
N VAL A 180 -5.59 12.54 -13.05
CA VAL A 180 -6.72 11.60 -12.92
C VAL A 180 -6.71 10.77 -11.62
N LEU A 181 -5.53 10.52 -11.03
CA LEU A 181 -5.42 9.85 -9.74
C LEU A 181 -5.59 10.83 -8.58
N VAL A 182 -5.18 12.09 -8.75
CA VAL A 182 -5.47 13.18 -7.80
C VAL A 182 -6.99 13.40 -7.72
N ASP A 183 -7.69 13.39 -8.84
CA ASP A 183 -9.15 13.53 -8.88
C ASP A 183 -9.83 12.33 -8.21
N ALA A 184 -9.32 11.11 -8.46
CA ALA A 184 -9.83 9.88 -7.85
C ALA A 184 -9.66 9.85 -6.32
N ILE A 185 -8.53 10.33 -5.77
CA ILE A 185 -8.35 10.40 -4.31
C ILE A 185 -9.22 11.48 -3.67
N LYS A 186 -9.50 12.59 -4.38
CA LYS A 186 -10.44 13.62 -3.89
C LYS A 186 -11.85 13.05 -3.78
N GLN A 187 -12.34 12.42 -4.85
CA GLN A 187 -13.65 11.77 -4.82
C GLN A 187 -13.72 10.63 -3.79
N ALA A 188 -12.67 9.82 -3.65
CA ALA A 188 -12.61 8.79 -2.62
C ALA A 188 -12.60 9.38 -1.22
N SER A 189 -11.93 10.52 -0.99
CA SER A 189 -11.95 11.22 0.30
C SER A 189 -13.36 11.63 0.70
N ASP A 190 -14.11 12.23 -0.23
CA ASP A 190 -15.50 12.63 0.01
C ASP A 190 -16.37 11.42 0.40
N TRP A 191 -16.18 10.27 -0.26
CA TRP A 191 -16.88 9.04 0.09
C TRP A 191 -16.45 8.46 1.44
N ILE A 192 -15.17 8.57 1.81
CA ILE A 192 -14.71 8.16 3.14
C ILE A 192 -15.35 9.03 4.22
N ASP A 193 -15.50 10.34 3.99
CA ASP A 193 -16.22 11.22 4.92
C ASP A 193 -17.70 10.82 5.08
N MET A 194 -18.32 10.32 4.02
CA MET A 194 -19.70 9.80 4.07
C MET A 194 -19.83 8.45 4.78
N ILE A 195 -18.87 7.54 4.56
CA ILE A 195 -18.93 6.16 5.08
C ILE A 195 -18.40 6.08 6.52
N GLY A 196 -17.42 6.92 6.86
CA GLY A 196 -16.61 6.79 8.07
C GLY A 196 -15.48 5.78 7.90
N HIS A 197 -14.52 5.82 8.82
CA HIS A 197 -13.36 4.93 8.80
C HIS A 197 -13.01 4.40 10.19
N ASP A 198 -13.96 4.40 11.11
CA ASP A 198 -13.83 3.72 12.40
C ASP A 198 -14.27 2.26 12.23
N ASP A 199 -13.32 1.37 11.98
CA ASP A 199 -13.56 -0.06 12.14
C ASP A 199 -13.63 -0.35 13.65
N VAL A 200 -14.81 -0.19 14.26
CA VAL A 200 -15.04 -0.65 15.64
C VAL A 200 -14.97 -2.18 15.60
N PRO A 201 -14.01 -2.83 16.28
CA PRO A 201 -14.01 -4.28 16.36
C PRO A 201 -15.22 -4.71 17.20
N ARG A 202 -16.27 -5.23 16.56
CA ARG A 202 -17.22 -6.12 17.21
C ARG A 202 -16.65 -7.52 17.14
N TYR A 203 -15.72 -7.83 18.05
CA TYR A 203 -15.36 -9.22 18.33
C TYR A 203 -15.68 -9.52 19.79
N ASP A 204 -16.84 -10.12 20.02
CA ASP A 204 -17.38 -10.55 21.30
C ASP A 204 -16.92 -11.96 21.67
N GLY A 205 -15.67 -12.32 21.34
CA GLY A 205 -14.93 -13.42 21.97
C GLY A 205 -15.62 -14.79 22.07
N LYS A 206 -16.63 -15.10 21.26
CA LYS A 206 -17.37 -16.37 21.33
C LYS A 206 -17.49 -17.03 19.96
N GLY A 207 -16.83 -18.19 19.83
CA GLY A 207 -16.95 -19.12 18.70
C GLY A 207 -15.67 -19.96 18.57
N THR A 208 -15.38 -20.80 19.57
CA THR A 208 -15.60 -22.27 19.60
C THR A 208 -14.53 -23.07 18.86
N GLU A 209 -13.99 -24.05 19.60
CA GLU A 209 -13.00 -25.07 19.23
C GLU A 209 -13.25 -25.74 17.87
#